data_AF-A0A5C4VKU2-F1
#
_entry.id   AF-A0A5C4VKU2-F1
#
_cell.length_a   1.000
_cell.length_b   1.000
_cell.length_c   1.000
_cell.angle_alpha   90.00
_cell.angle_beta   90.00
_cell.angle_gamma   90.00
#
_symmetry.space_group_name_H-M   'P 1'
#
loop_
_entity.id
_entity.type
_entity.pdbx_description
1 polymer ?
#
loop_
_entity_poly.entity_id
_entity_poly.type
_entity_poly.pdbx_seq_one_letter_code
_entity_poly.pdbx_strand_id
1 'polypeptide(L)'
;MTSKNRNRTSLLALAATLITAPLLAFASPAHAAGEWQDGTSESDTIYDCYTGQQSPGVTASVGWWSPTGQVPKVGEPFLLHGYIGLVGLPCSSGVAVVPELMFDETAFGYPDEPVRWGINAIDDPTPTFTTDPVGLTRGVNGGIAIASAGGQAITLKRGQVFEFQVPVVATRGLNGTATPAPNCWERTAGIAPCPVSTSGDHLQVAFKVNGHGGDKAFVTPYVPLFATGSGGSGGPGGPGGPGGAGGPGTGTVAQVSSATTAKYKVSAGRRGKATVTVGASTSPTGQVVVRDLARGGRVVARGTLAPGHHGVLRMSMAKLGKGKHRLVAQYAGSASVAPSSSAVRTIRLR
;
A
#
# COMPACT_ATOMS: atom_id res chain seq x y z
N MET A 1 -18.53 87.50 -30.89
CA MET A 1 -19.71 87.98 -31.63
C MET A 1 -20.62 86.78 -31.92
N THR A 2 -21.92 86.94 -31.60
CA THR A 2 -23.11 86.17 -32.09
C THR A 2 -23.12 84.64 -31.87
N SER A 3 -23.88 84.06 -30.94
CA SER A 3 -25.36 84.02 -30.77
C SER A 3 -26.12 83.31 -31.90
N LYS A 4 -26.61 82.07 -31.64
CA LYS A 4 -27.99 81.55 -31.86
C LYS A 4 -28.00 80.02 -31.63
N ASN A 5 -28.71 79.52 -30.61
CA ASN A 5 -30.14 79.09 -30.64
C ASN A 5 -30.42 78.01 -31.71
N ARG A 6 -31.12 76.89 -31.48
CA ARG A 6 -32.10 76.49 -30.44
C ARG A 6 -32.54 75.05 -30.75
N ASN A 7 -32.95 74.33 -29.70
CA ASN A 7 -34.03 73.32 -29.65
C ASN A 7 -33.85 72.02 -30.48
N ARG A 8 -34.11 70.81 -29.98
CA ARG A 8 -35.31 70.36 -29.28
C ARG A 8 -35.06 69.09 -28.44
N THR A 9 -35.79 69.07 -27.33
CA THR A 9 -36.16 67.97 -26.43
C THR A 9 -36.67 66.69 -27.11
N SER A 10 -36.30 65.53 -26.53
CA SER A 10 -37.20 64.43 -26.12
C SER A 10 -36.37 63.40 -25.33
N LEU A 11 -36.47 63.33 -24.00
CA LEU A 11 -37.39 62.44 -23.27
C LEU A 11 -37.35 60.98 -23.77
N LEU A 12 -36.46 60.19 -23.17
CA LEU A 12 -36.71 58.79 -22.88
C LEU A 12 -35.86 58.41 -21.67
N ALA A 13 -36.55 58.32 -20.54
CA ALA A 13 -36.05 57.72 -19.32
C ALA A 13 -35.87 56.22 -19.55
N LEU A 14 -34.63 55.73 -19.40
CA LEU A 14 -34.41 54.36 -18.97
C LEU A 14 -33.59 54.41 -17.69
N ALA A 15 -34.29 54.13 -16.59
CA ALA A 15 -33.69 53.80 -15.32
C ALA A 15 -32.95 52.46 -15.47
N ALA A 16 -31.62 52.51 -15.45
CA ALA A 16 -30.79 51.33 -15.23
C ALA A 16 -30.20 51.46 -13.82
N THR A 17 -30.88 50.85 -12.86
CA THR A 17 -30.37 50.58 -11.51
C THR A 17 -29.09 49.74 -11.62
N LEU A 18 -27.94 50.38 -11.39
CA LEU A 18 -26.68 49.68 -11.12
C LEU A 18 -26.78 49.02 -9.73
N ILE A 19 -27.05 47.72 -9.72
CA ILE A 19 -26.81 46.86 -8.57
C ILE A 19 -25.31 46.50 -8.61
N THR A 20 -24.49 47.24 -7.88
CA THR A 20 -23.12 46.84 -7.54
C THR A 20 -23.18 45.73 -6.50
N ALA A 21 -23.28 44.49 -6.95
CA ALA A 21 -23.03 43.33 -6.11
C ALA A 21 -21.52 43.27 -5.79
N PRO A 22 -21.10 43.17 -4.52
CA PRO A 22 -19.73 42.83 -4.21
C PRO A 22 -19.54 41.36 -4.56
N LEU A 23 -18.91 41.10 -5.71
CA LEU A 23 -18.26 39.81 -5.96
C LEU A 23 -17.13 39.68 -4.94
N LEU A 24 -17.46 39.13 -3.76
CA LEU A 24 -16.50 38.42 -2.92
C LEU A 24 -16.04 37.21 -3.73
N ALA A 25 -15.09 37.44 -4.61
CA ALA A 25 -14.26 36.38 -5.15
C ALA A 25 -13.54 35.77 -3.94
N PHE A 26 -14.02 34.60 -3.51
CA PHE A 26 -13.22 33.71 -2.68
C PHE A 26 -12.00 33.34 -3.53
N ALA A 27 -10.93 34.11 -3.40
CA ALA A 27 -9.62 33.67 -3.82
C ALA A 27 -9.32 32.43 -2.99
N SER A 28 -9.56 31.24 -3.56
CA SER A 28 -9.03 30.00 -3.02
C SER A 28 -7.53 30.24 -2.82
N PRO A 29 -6.98 30.06 -1.61
CA PRO A 29 -5.55 30.15 -1.42
C PRO A 29 -4.88 29.24 -2.44
N ALA A 30 -3.95 29.81 -3.22
CA ALA A 30 -3.07 29.04 -4.08
C ALA A 30 -2.19 28.19 -3.18
N HIS A 31 -2.68 27.02 -2.80
CA HIS A 31 -1.86 26.00 -2.17
C HIS A 31 -0.86 25.53 -3.23
N ALA A 32 0.42 25.47 -2.85
CA ALA A 32 1.41 24.75 -3.63
C ALA A 32 0.84 23.36 -3.89
N ALA A 33 0.82 22.93 -5.16
CA ALA A 33 0.35 21.60 -5.52
C ALA A 33 1.02 20.57 -4.61
N GLY A 34 0.25 19.63 -4.08
CA GLY A 34 0.80 18.61 -3.18
C GLY A 34 1.98 17.88 -3.82
N GLU A 35 2.92 17.43 -3.01
CA GLU A 35 4.01 16.54 -3.42
C GLU A 35 3.55 15.09 -3.23
N TRP A 36 4.01 14.18 -4.10
CA TRP A 36 3.79 12.75 -3.92
C TRP A 36 4.50 12.27 -2.65
N GLN A 37 3.82 11.40 -1.91
CA GLN A 37 4.32 10.80 -0.69
C GLN A 37 4.62 9.35 -0.98
N ASP A 38 5.89 9.09 -1.22
CA ASP A 38 6.38 7.78 -1.63
C ASP A 38 6.34 6.78 -0.47
N GLY A 39 5.96 5.54 -0.81
CA GLY A 39 6.08 4.38 0.04
C GLY A 39 7.41 3.68 -0.13
N THR A 40 7.38 2.35 -0.03
CA THR A 40 8.54 1.52 -0.33
C THR A 40 8.71 1.30 -1.82
N SER A 41 9.95 0.98 -2.21
CA SER A 41 10.27 0.41 -3.51
C SER A 41 10.73 -1.03 -3.31
N GLU A 42 10.30 -1.94 -4.19
CA GLU A 42 10.73 -3.32 -4.20
C GLU A 42 11.12 -3.74 -5.62
N SER A 43 12.11 -4.64 -5.71
CA SER A 43 12.53 -5.26 -6.96
C SER A 43 12.55 -6.77 -6.82
N ASP A 44 12.49 -7.46 -7.95
CA ASP A 44 12.91 -8.86 -8.05
C ASP A 44 14.32 -8.97 -8.66
N THR A 45 14.85 -10.19 -8.67
CA THR A 45 16.17 -10.48 -9.21
C THR A 45 16.03 -11.36 -10.45
N ILE A 46 16.72 -10.98 -11.52
CA ILE A 46 16.88 -11.80 -12.74
C ILE A 46 18.35 -12.16 -12.93
N TYR A 47 18.60 -13.11 -13.82
CA TYR A 47 19.91 -13.24 -14.44
C TYR A 47 19.94 -12.40 -15.72
N ASP A 48 20.89 -11.46 -15.78
CA ASP A 48 21.14 -10.64 -16.95
C ASP A 48 21.55 -11.53 -18.14
N CYS A 49 20.88 -11.35 -19.28
CA CYS A 49 21.03 -12.25 -20.41
C CYS A 49 22.44 -12.23 -21.03
N TYR A 50 23.16 -11.12 -20.92
CA TYR A 50 24.46 -10.93 -21.55
C TYR A 50 25.60 -11.34 -20.63
N THR A 51 25.51 -10.99 -19.35
CA THR A 51 26.56 -11.19 -18.36
C THR A 51 26.39 -12.47 -17.55
N GLY A 52 25.17 -13.03 -17.50
CA GLY A 52 24.83 -14.16 -16.63
C GLY A 52 24.92 -13.81 -15.13
N GLN A 53 25.03 -12.53 -14.78
CA GLN A 53 25.07 -12.07 -13.38
C GLN A 53 23.67 -11.72 -12.88
N GLN A 54 23.49 -11.80 -11.56
CA GLN A 54 22.24 -11.36 -10.94
C GLN A 54 22.12 -9.83 -11.00
N SER A 55 20.95 -9.35 -11.41
CA SER A 55 20.62 -7.92 -11.47
C SER A 55 19.14 -7.69 -11.12
N PRO A 56 18.74 -6.47 -10.75
CA PRO A 56 17.32 -6.13 -10.60
C PRO A 56 16.55 -6.39 -11.90
N GLY A 57 15.43 -7.10 -11.82
CA GLY A 57 14.57 -7.39 -12.97
C GLY A 57 13.55 -6.29 -13.19
N VAL A 58 12.40 -6.44 -12.54
CA VAL A 58 11.40 -5.40 -12.40
C VAL A 58 11.58 -4.64 -11.08
N THR A 59 11.29 -3.35 -11.10
CA THR A 59 11.24 -2.51 -9.89
C THR A 59 9.89 -1.82 -9.84
N ALA A 60 9.28 -1.78 -8.66
CA ALA A 60 8.00 -1.15 -8.45
C ALA A 60 8.00 -0.30 -7.18
N SER A 61 7.24 0.80 -7.22
CA SER A 61 7.01 1.67 -6.06
C SER A 61 5.55 2.10 -6.02
N VAL A 62 5.11 2.56 -4.85
CA VAL A 62 3.76 3.07 -4.59
C VAL A 62 3.83 4.30 -3.72
N GLY A 63 2.71 5.00 -3.60
CA GLY A 63 2.62 6.25 -2.88
C GLY A 63 1.22 6.83 -2.94
N TRP A 64 1.05 8.02 -2.36
CA TRP A 64 -0.20 8.76 -2.41
C TRP A 64 0.05 10.25 -2.59
N TRP A 65 -0.96 10.97 -3.07
CA TRP A 65 -0.90 12.41 -3.27
C TRP A 65 -2.21 13.04 -2.82
N SER A 66 -2.14 14.19 -2.17
CA SER A 66 -3.32 14.99 -1.84
C SER A 66 -3.19 16.40 -2.42
N PRO A 67 -4.31 17.06 -2.78
CA PRO A 67 -4.28 18.44 -3.26
C PRO A 67 -3.61 19.42 -2.31
N THR A 68 -3.67 19.14 -1.00
CA THR A 68 -3.15 20.01 0.06
C THR A 68 -1.70 19.70 0.43
N GLY A 69 -1.12 18.60 -0.06
CA GLY A 69 0.15 18.05 0.42
C GLY A 69 0.11 17.59 1.87
N GLN A 70 -1.06 17.63 2.52
CA GLN A 70 -1.28 17.18 3.89
C GLN A 70 -1.97 15.82 3.88
N VAL A 71 -1.96 15.16 5.04
CA VAL A 71 -2.80 13.99 5.30
C VAL A 71 -4.27 14.33 4.97
N PRO A 72 -4.89 13.67 3.98
CA PRO A 72 -6.31 13.79 3.68
C PRO A 72 -7.15 13.48 4.91
N LYS A 73 -8.14 14.32 5.17
CA LYS A 73 -9.17 14.03 6.17
C LYS A 73 -10.17 13.04 5.62
N VAL A 74 -10.98 12.48 6.51
CA VAL A 74 -12.15 11.67 6.13
C VAL A 74 -13.04 12.49 5.21
N GLY A 75 -13.40 11.92 4.05
CA GLY A 75 -14.20 12.59 3.02
C GLY A 75 -13.40 13.45 2.04
N GLU A 76 -12.11 13.72 2.28
CA GLU A 76 -11.28 14.44 1.31
C GLU A 76 -10.74 13.48 0.24
N PRO A 77 -10.83 13.85 -1.07
CA PRO A 77 -10.28 13.03 -2.14
C PRO A 77 -8.75 13.13 -2.17
N PHE A 78 -8.12 12.02 -2.54
CA PHE A 78 -6.70 11.91 -2.76
C PHE A 78 -6.40 10.81 -3.79
N LEU A 79 -5.18 10.79 -4.30
CA LEU A 79 -4.74 9.82 -5.29
C LEU A 79 -3.86 8.76 -4.62
N LEU A 80 -4.09 7.50 -4.95
CA LEU A 80 -3.12 6.43 -4.78
C LEU A 80 -2.42 6.25 -6.12
N HIS A 81 -1.11 5.97 -6.12
CA HIS A 81 -0.43 5.56 -7.34
C HIS A 81 0.41 4.31 -7.14
N GLY A 82 0.71 3.66 -8.26
CA GLY A 82 1.72 2.63 -8.32
C GLY A 82 2.37 2.67 -9.69
N TYR A 83 3.67 2.42 -9.71
CA TYR A 83 4.39 2.25 -10.96
C TYR A 83 5.33 1.06 -10.89
N ILE A 84 5.54 0.43 -12.04
CA ILE A 84 6.41 -0.73 -12.21
C ILE A 84 7.12 -0.66 -13.55
N GLY A 85 8.43 -0.85 -13.54
CA GLY A 85 9.26 -0.81 -14.75
C GLY A 85 10.12 -2.05 -14.90
N LEU A 86 10.38 -2.42 -16.16
CA LEU A 86 11.38 -3.44 -16.50
C LEU A 86 12.74 -2.76 -16.66
N VAL A 87 13.55 -2.80 -15.59
CA VAL A 87 14.85 -2.12 -15.50
C VAL A 87 16.02 -3.01 -15.92
N GLY A 88 15.90 -4.33 -15.73
CA GLY A 88 16.94 -5.30 -16.06
C GLY A 88 17.00 -5.70 -17.54
N LEU A 89 17.98 -6.54 -17.87
CA LEU A 89 18.16 -7.12 -19.22
C LEU A 89 17.78 -8.62 -19.23
N PRO A 90 16.49 -8.98 -19.14
CA PRO A 90 16.10 -10.38 -19.25
C PRO A 90 16.35 -10.90 -20.66
N CYS A 91 16.42 -12.23 -20.80
CA CYS A 91 16.47 -12.87 -22.12
C CYS A 91 15.14 -12.81 -22.90
N SER A 92 14.05 -12.42 -22.24
CA SER A 92 12.76 -12.18 -22.89
C SER A 92 12.67 -10.75 -23.43
N SER A 93 11.69 -10.53 -24.33
CA SER A 93 11.42 -9.22 -24.91
C SER A 93 10.61 -8.28 -24.01
N GLY A 94 10.14 -8.77 -22.86
CA GLY A 94 9.30 -8.00 -21.95
C GLY A 94 8.81 -8.79 -20.73
N VAL A 95 7.97 -8.14 -19.94
CA VAL A 95 7.32 -8.69 -18.75
C VAL A 95 5.82 -8.44 -18.84
N ALA A 96 5.02 -9.44 -18.50
CA ALA A 96 3.58 -9.30 -18.32
C ALA A 96 3.30 -8.93 -16.86
N VAL A 97 2.50 -7.88 -16.65
CA VAL A 97 2.21 -7.31 -15.34
C VAL A 97 0.70 -7.20 -15.12
N VAL A 98 0.26 -7.57 -13.92
CA VAL A 98 -1.10 -7.29 -13.43
C VAL A 98 -1.00 -6.72 -12.02
N PRO A 99 -1.17 -5.39 -11.83
CA PRO A 99 -1.29 -4.79 -10.51
C PRO A 99 -2.57 -5.25 -9.82
N GLU A 100 -2.48 -5.52 -8.52
CA GLU A 100 -3.61 -5.77 -7.64
C GLU A 100 -3.49 -4.89 -6.39
N LEU A 101 -4.45 -3.98 -6.20
CA LEU A 101 -4.51 -3.11 -5.05
C LEU A 101 -5.00 -3.87 -3.83
N MET A 102 -4.24 -3.83 -2.75
CA MET A 102 -4.51 -4.53 -1.51
C MET A 102 -4.69 -3.53 -0.39
N PHE A 103 -5.95 -3.31 0.00
CA PHE A 103 -6.32 -2.44 1.10
C PHE A 103 -7.70 -2.84 1.65
N ASP A 104 -8.05 -2.29 2.80
CA ASP A 104 -9.37 -2.45 3.41
C ASP A 104 -10.39 -1.62 2.64
N GLU A 105 -11.14 -2.24 1.71
CA GLU A 105 -12.19 -1.56 0.92
C GLU A 105 -13.27 -0.90 1.77
N THR A 106 -13.44 -1.28 3.04
CA THR A 106 -14.39 -0.57 3.92
C THR A 106 -13.89 0.80 4.35
N ALA A 107 -12.59 1.04 4.22
CA ALA A 107 -11.92 2.27 4.58
C ALA A 107 -11.85 3.30 3.43
N PHE A 108 -12.28 2.93 2.22
CA PHE A 108 -12.23 3.79 1.04
C PHE A 108 -13.55 3.82 0.28
N GLY A 109 -13.91 4.99 -0.21
CA GLY A 109 -14.86 5.19 -1.29
C GLY A 109 -14.10 5.45 -2.60
N TYR A 110 -14.72 5.07 -3.72
CA TYR A 110 -14.23 5.42 -5.05
C TYR A 110 -15.10 6.56 -5.57
N PRO A 111 -14.55 7.77 -5.75
CA PRO A 111 -15.28 8.84 -6.44
C PRO A 111 -15.55 8.41 -7.90
N ASP A 112 -16.52 9.05 -8.55
CA ASP A 112 -16.87 8.82 -9.97
C ASP A 112 -15.78 9.32 -10.96
N GLU A 113 -14.54 9.43 -10.51
CA GLU A 113 -13.38 9.82 -11.31
C GLU A 113 -12.68 8.58 -11.87
N PRO A 114 -12.29 8.58 -13.17
CA PRO A 114 -11.65 7.43 -13.78
C PRO A 114 -10.22 7.22 -13.26
N VAL A 115 -9.77 5.96 -13.27
CA VAL A 115 -8.35 5.63 -13.09
C VAL A 115 -7.55 6.22 -14.24
N ARG A 116 -6.49 6.94 -13.92
CA ARG A 116 -5.52 7.43 -14.90
C ARG A 116 -4.39 6.41 -15.02
N TRP A 117 -3.90 6.15 -16.22
CA TRP A 117 -2.79 5.21 -16.39
C TRP A 117 -2.00 5.49 -17.68
N GLY A 118 -0.77 5.00 -17.75
CA GLY A 118 0.09 5.15 -18.92
C GLY A 118 1.23 4.13 -18.95
N ILE A 119 1.78 3.91 -20.16
CA ILE A 119 3.05 3.20 -20.35
C ILE A 119 4.05 4.21 -20.93
N ASN A 120 5.03 4.60 -20.12
CA ASN A 120 6.00 5.65 -20.46
C ASN A 120 7.42 5.06 -20.48
N ALA A 121 8.40 5.83 -20.97
CA ALA A 121 9.81 5.50 -20.74
C ALA A 121 10.16 5.77 -19.26
N ILE A 122 11.10 5.00 -18.69
CA ILE A 122 11.52 5.14 -17.28
C ILE A 122 12.03 6.56 -16.96
N ASP A 123 12.62 7.23 -17.95
CA ASP A 123 13.23 8.56 -17.86
C ASP A 123 12.41 9.66 -18.55
N ASP A 124 11.14 9.39 -18.88
CA ASP A 124 10.26 10.38 -19.49
C ASP A 124 9.98 11.54 -18.50
N PRO A 125 10.41 12.78 -18.78
CA PRO A 125 10.14 13.92 -17.92
C PRO A 125 8.67 14.38 -17.97
N THR A 126 7.90 13.88 -18.94
CA THR A 126 6.54 14.30 -19.24
C THR A 126 5.63 13.09 -19.48
N PRO A 127 5.45 12.21 -18.47
CA PRO A 127 4.67 11.00 -18.64
C PRO A 127 3.24 11.33 -19.08
N THR A 128 2.77 10.58 -20.06
CA THR A 128 1.41 10.72 -20.58
C THR A 128 0.48 9.73 -19.89
N PHE A 129 -0.73 10.19 -19.57
CA PHE A 129 -1.76 9.38 -18.95
C PHE A 129 -3.04 9.45 -19.77
N THR A 130 -3.66 8.30 -19.99
CA THR A 130 -5.01 8.18 -20.52
C THR A 130 -6.00 7.91 -19.39
N THR A 131 -7.28 8.16 -19.66
CA THR A 131 -8.43 7.73 -18.84
C THR A 131 -9.25 6.66 -19.55
N ASP A 132 -8.67 6.00 -20.56
CA ASP A 132 -9.31 4.88 -21.23
C ASP A 132 -9.70 3.81 -20.20
N PRO A 133 -10.91 3.22 -20.30
CA PRO A 133 -11.39 2.29 -19.30
C PRO A 133 -10.44 1.12 -19.05
N VAL A 134 -10.04 0.95 -17.79
CA VAL A 134 -9.35 -0.25 -17.30
C VAL A 134 -10.35 -1.22 -16.68
N GLY A 135 -10.08 -2.51 -16.83
CA GLY A 135 -10.84 -3.52 -16.12
C GLY A 135 -10.46 -3.52 -14.64
N LEU A 136 -11.39 -3.11 -13.78
CA LEU A 136 -11.30 -3.31 -12.33
C LEU A 136 -12.01 -4.61 -11.97
N THR A 137 -11.24 -5.62 -11.60
CA THR A 137 -11.78 -6.95 -11.29
C THR A 137 -11.24 -7.46 -9.97
N ARG A 138 -11.86 -8.50 -9.41
CA ARG A 138 -11.35 -9.15 -8.22
C ARG A 138 -10.08 -9.92 -8.57
N GLY A 139 -8.96 -9.54 -7.98
CA GLY A 139 -7.69 -10.19 -8.19
C GLY A 139 -7.56 -11.53 -7.45
N VAL A 140 -6.47 -12.24 -7.72
CA VAL A 140 -6.25 -13.60 -7.19
C VAL A 140 -5.95 -13.60 -5.68
N ASN A 141 -5.55 -12.46 -5.13
CA ASN A 141 -5.28 -12.28 -3.71
C ASN A 141 -6.46 -11.62 -2.96
N GLY A 142 -7.56 -11.36 -3.67
CA GLY A 142 -8.79 -10.76 -3.13
C GLY A 142 -8.82 -9.23 -3.19
N GLY A 143 -7.78 -8.58 -3.72
CA GLY A 143 -7.73 -7.14 -3.97
C GLY A 143 -8.40 -6.73 -5.28
N ILE A 144 -8.19 -5.49 -5.69
CA ILE A 144 -8.69 -4.94 -6.95
C ILE A 144 -7.60 -5.01 -8.01
N ALA A 145 -7.73 -5.94 -8.95
CA ALA A 145 -6.83 -6.07 -10.09
C ALA A 145 -7.13 -4.99 -11.13
N ILE A 146 -6.08 -4.33 -11.60
CA ILE A 146 -6.11 -3.37 -12.71
C ILE A 146 -5.58 -4.10 -13.94
N ALA A 147 -6.43 -4.30 -14.94
CA ALA A 147 -6.05 -4.89 -16.21
C ALA A 147 -6.43 -3.97 -17.36
N SER A 148 -5.85 -4.18 -18.54
CA SER A 148 -6.33 -3.48 -19.74
C SER A 148 -7.79 -3.84 -20.03
N ALA A 149 -8.45 -3.05 -20.88
CA ALA A 149 -9.76 -3.39 -21.41
C ALA A 149 -9.76 -4.82 -21.98
N GLY A 150 -10.58 -5.70 -21.42
CA GLY A 150 -10.61 -7.13 -21.78
C GLY A 150 -9.85 -8.06 -20.81
N GLY A 151 -9.32 -7.56 -19.69
CA GLY A 151 -8.73 -8.38 -18.64
C GLY A 151 -7.34 -8.92 -18.96
N GLN A 152 -6.66 -8.34 -19.97
CA GLN A 152 -5.33 -8.77 -20.36
C GLN A 152 -4.25 -8.14 -19.47
N ALA A 153 -3.15 -8.87 -19.30
CA ALA A 153 -1.98 -8.35 -18.62
C ALA A 153 -1.33 -7.23 -19.42
N ILE A 154 -0.81 -6.24 -18.72
CA ILE A 154 -0.05 -5.14 -19.31
C ILE A 154 1.34 -5.67 -19.66
N THR A 155 1.75 -5.55 -20.92
CA THR A 155 3.07 -5.98 -21.34
C THR A 155 4.02 -4.80 -21.37
N LEU A 156 5.08 -4.86 -20.57
CA LEU A 156 6.16 -3.87 -20.55
C LEU A 156 7.36 -4.37 -21.34
N LYS A 157 7.88 -3.52 -22.22
CA LYS A 157 9.19 -3.72 -22.83
C LYS A 157 10.27 -3.16 -21.91
N ARG A 158 11.52 -3.53 -22.18
CA ARG A 158 12.68 -2.96 -21.51
C ARG A 158 12.66 -1.43 -21.62
N GLY A 159 12.98 -0.75 -20.51
CA GLY A 159 13.00 0.71 -20.48
C GLY A 159 11.62 1.35 -20.31
N GLN A 160 10.54 0.56 -20.24
CA GLN A 160 9.19 1.07 -20.02
C GLN A 160 8.77 0.93 -18.56
N VAL A 161 7.92 1.87 -18.13
CA VAL A 161 7.21 1.88 -16.86
C VAL A 161 5.71 1.90 -17.13
N PHE A 162 4.95 1.07 -16.43
CA PHE A 162 3.50 1.22 -16.31
C PHE A 162 3.21 1.98 -15.04
N GLU A 163 2.47 3.08 -15.13
CA GLU A 163 2.00 3.85 -13.98
C GLU A 163 0.47 3.95 -14.01
N PHE A 164 -0.14 3.89 -12.83
CA PHE A 164 -1.56 4.15 -12.65
C PHE A 164 -1.79 5.05 -11.42
N GLN A 165 -2.87 5.83 -11.46
CA GLN A 165 -3.32 6.72 -10.40
C GLN A 165 -4.81 6.47 -10.16
N VAL A 166 -5.17 6.07 -8.95
CA VAL A 166 -6.54 5.75 -8.54
C VAL A 166 -7.05 6.83 -7.61
N PRO A 167 -8.11 7.56 -7.99
CA PRO A 167 -8.76 8.49 -7.09
C PRO A 167 -9.54 7.72 -6.03
N VAL A 168 -9.41 8.13 -4.77
CA VAL A 168 -10.07 7.52 -3.62
C VAL A 168 -10.46 8.58 -2.59
N VAL A 169 -11.37 8.22 -1.70
CA VAL A 169 -11.76 9.03 -0.54
C VAL A 169 -11.69 8.14 0.71
N ALA A 170 -11.07 8.61 1.79
CA ALA A 170 -11.08 7.86 3.04
C ALA A 170 -12.46 7.95 3.72
N THR A 171 -13.06 6.82 4.09
CA THR A 171 -14.38 6.76 4.78
C THR A 171 -14.24 6.78 6.31
N ARG A 172 -13.04 6.53 6.82
CA ARG A 172 -12.66 6.60 8.23
C ARG A 172 -11.26 7.16 8.39
N GLY A 173 -10.91 7.51 9.62
CA GLY A 173 -9.51 7.77 9.96
C GLY A 173 -8.66 6.54 9.67
N LEU A 174 -7.61 6.74 8.88
CA LEU A 174 -6.58 5.73 8.66
C LEU A 174 -5.50 5.95 9.74
N ASN A 175 -4.78 4.88 10.09
CA ASN A 175 -3.71 4.89 11.11
C ASN A 175 -2.28 4.66 10.55
N GLY A 176 -2.11 4.21 9.31
CA GLY A 176 -0.86 4.27 8.54
C GLY A 176 0.35 3.78 9.31
N THR A 177 1.31 4.67 9.57
CA THR A 177 2.56 4.38 10.30
C THR A 177 2.35 3.98 11.76
N ALA A 178 1.18 4.26 12.35
CA ALA A 178 0.80 3.72 13.66
C ALA A 178 0.38 2.24 13.62
N THR A 179 0.27 1.63 12.43
CA THR A 179 0.10 0.18 12.27
C THR A 179 1.39 -0.48 11.78
N PRO A 180 1.74 -1.69 12.25
CA PRO A 180 2.92 -2.39 11.76
C PRO A 180 2.90 -2.52 10.25
N ALA A 181 4.03 -2.20 9.62
CA ALA A 181 4.19 -2.41 8.19
C ALA A 181 3.88 -3.87 7.85
N PRO A 182 3.23 -4.14 6.70
CA PRO A 182 3.04 -5.51 6.26
C PRO A 182 4.41 -6.19 6.24
N ASN A 183 4.55 -7.39 6.78
CA ASN A 183 5.82 -8.14 6.82
C ASN A 183 5.67 -9.67 6.80
N CYS A 184 4.50 -10.15 6.35
CA CYS A 184 4.26 -11.57 6.15
C CYS A 184 5.30 -12.19 5.19
N TRP A 185 5.59 -13.47 5.42
CA TRP A 185 6.55 -14.22 4.61
C TRP A 185 6.19 -14.29 3.14
N GLU A 186 4.90 -14.43 2.80
CA GLU A 186 4.47 -14.49 1.41
C GLU A 186 4.93 -13.28 0.62
N ARG A 187 4.84 -12.08 1.23
CA ARG A 187 5.25 -10.84 0.57
C ARG A 187 6.76 -10.77 0.45
N THR A 188 7.48 -11.00 1.54
CA THR A 188 8.95 -10.91 1.53
C THR A 188 9.60 -11.96 0.64
N ALA A 189 8.94 -13.11 0.44
CA ALA A 189 9.35 -14.14 -0.51
C ALA A 189 8.86 -13.91 -1.94
N GLY A 190 8.11 -12.84 -2.23
CA GLY A 190 7.58 -12.53 -3.57
C GLY A 190 6.54 -13.52 -4.09
N ILE A 191 5.80 -14.18 -3.19
CA ILE A 191 4.80 -15.22 -3.52
C ILE A 191 3.39 -14.65 -3.59
N ALA A 192 3.03 -13.73 -2.69
CA ALA A 192 1.73 -13.07 -2.62
C ALA A 192 1.81 -11.85 -1.65
N PRO A 193 0.93 -10.85 -1.76
CA PRO A 193 0.85 -9.78 -0.78
C PRO A 193 0.44 -10.28 0.61
N CYS A 194 0.62 -9.43 1.63
CA CYS A 194 0.04 -9.73 2.93
C CYS A 194 -1.49 -9.62 2.88
N PRO A 195 -2.22 -10.53 3.55
CA PRO A 195 -3.67 -10.40 3.69
C PRO A 195 -4.04 -9.02 4.25
N VAL A 196 -5.08 -8.40 3.70
CA VAL A 196 -5.58 -7.08 4.12
C VAL A 196 -5.84 -7.03 5.63
N SER A 197 -6.37 -8.11 6.20
CA SER A 197 -6.61 -8.23 7.65
C SER A 197 -5.35 -8.14 8.53
N THR A 198 -4.17 -8.21 7.93
CA THR A 198 -2.86 -8.17 8.62
C THR A 198 -1.97 -7.04 8.13
N SER A 199 -2.38 -6.29 7.11
CA SER A 199 -1.58 -5.18 6.57
C SER A 199 -1.89 -3.84 7.22
N GLY A 200 -2.87 -3.76 8.13
CA GLY A 200 -3.28 -2.51 8.75
C GLY A 200 -3.76 -1.50 7.71
N ASP A 201 -3.54 -0.22 8.00
CA ASP A 201 -3.88 0.89 7.11
C ASP A 201 -2.71 1.18 6.15
N HIS A 202 -2.19 0.14 5.50
CA HIS A 202 -1.18 0.26 4.44
C HIS A 202 -1.82 -0.13 3.11
N LEU A 203 -1.60 0.68 2.08
CA LEU A 203 -1.81 0.24 0.70
C LEU A 203 -0.63 -0.66 0.34
N GLN A 204 -0.89 -1.91 -0.05
CA GLN A 204 0.07 -2.67 -0.83
C GLN A 204 -0.41 -2.71 -2.28
N VAL A 205 0.51 -2.70 -3.23
CA VAL A 205 0.18 -3.02 -4.63
C VAL A 205 0.96 -4.26 -5.01
N ALA A 206 0.25 -5.36 -5.22
CA ALA A 206 0.83 -6.62 -5.62
C ALA A 206 0.94 -6.65 -7.15
N PHE A 207 2.12 -6.36 -7.67
CA PHE A 207 2.38 -6.48 -9.09
C PHE A 207 2.71 -7.92 -9.42
N LYS A 208 1.73 -8.66 -9.95
CA LYS A 208 1.98 -9.99 -10.50
C LYS A 208 2.83 -9.85 -11.74
N VAL A 209 4.01 -10.47 -11.74
CA VAL A 209 4.96 -10.40 -12.86
C VAL A 209 5.20 -11.79 -13.45
N ASN A 210 5.36 -11.85 -14.77
CA ASN A 210 5.62 -13.10 -15.48
C ASN A 210 6.39 -12.87 -16.79
N GLY A 211 7.14 -13.88 -17.22
CA GLY A 211 7.76 -13.93 -18.55
C GLY A 211 9.15 -13.30 -18.65
N HIS A 212 9.68 -12.68 -17.58
CA HIS A 212 11.03 -12.08 -17.57
C HIS A 212 12.10 -12.90 -16.83
N GLY A 213 11.73 -14.02 -16.22
CA GLY A 213 12.68 -14.93 -15.58
C GLY A 213 13.15 -14.49 -14.19
N GLY A 214 12.41 -13.60 -13.53
CA GLY A 214 12.69 -13.16 -12.17
C GLY A 214 12.40 -14.21 -11.10
N ASP A 215 12.95 -13.98 -9.90
CA ASP A 215 12.82 -14.86 -8.74
C ASP A 215 11.53 -14.67 -7.93
N LYS A 216 10.71 -13.68 -8.28
CA LYS A 216 9.42 -13.39 -7.63
C LYS A 216 8.24 -13.58 -8.58
N ALA A 217 7.12 -14.06 -8.05
CA ALA A 217 5.82 -14.02 -8.73
C ALA A 217 5.12 -12.67 -8.53
N PHE A 218 5.42 -11.99 -7.42
CA PHE A 218 4.90 -10.67 -7.09
C PHE A 218 6.00 -9.75 -6.55
N VAL A 219 6.01 -8.52 -7.05
CA VAL A 219 6.74 -7.39 -6.44
C VAL A 219 5.70 -6.54 -5.71
N THR A 220 5.85 -6.36 -4.40
CA THR A 220 4.74 -5.83 -3.56
C THR A 220 5.20 -4.68 -2.67
N PRO A 221 5.52 -3.52 -3.24
CA PRO A 221 5.74 -2.31 -2.46
C PRO A 221 4.47 -1.92 -1.68
N TYR A 222 4.64 -1.10 -0.64
CA TYR A 222 3.56 -0.62 0.19
C TYR A 222 3.79 0.81 0.65
N VAL A 223 2.71 1.54 0.95
CA VAL A 223 2.76 2.86 1.55
C VAL A 223 1.82 2.90 2.77
N PRO A 224 2.29 3.41 3.92
CA PRO A 224 1.40 3.66 5.05
C PRO A 224 0.39 4.75 4.69
N LEU A 225 -0.90 4.47 4.84
CA LEU A 225 -1.96 5.45 4.67
C LEU A 225 -2.33 6.00 6.05
N PHE A 226 -1.70 7.14 6.40
CA PHE A 226 -1.90 8.09 7.54
C PHE A 226 -2.12 7.47 8.92
N ALA A 227 -1.36 7.66 10.01
CA ALA A 227 -1.27 8.88 10.82
C ALA A 227 0.10 8.87 11.54
N THR A 228 0.88 9.95 11.59
CA THR A 228 0.52 11.37 11.83
C THR A 228 1.32 12.35 10.97
N GLY A 229 0.84 13.59 10.92
CA GLY A 229 1.59 14.74 10.44
C GLY A 229 2.78 15.04 11.34
N SER A 230 3.98 14.91 10.79
CA SER A 230 5.18 15.54 11.33
C SER A 230 5.26 16.95 10.74
N GLY A 231 4.74 17.93 11.48
CA GLY A 231 5.02 19.33 11.22
C GLY A 231 6.53 19.52 11.07
N GLY A 232 6.92 20.11 9.95
CA GLY A 232 8.30 20.35 9.59
C GLY A 232 9.07 21.08 10.69
N SER A 233 10.32 20.70 10.83
CA SER A 233 11.37 21.49 11.47
C SER A 233 11.55 22.80 10.69
N GLY A 234 10.76 23.81 11.03
CA GLY A 234 10.96 25.20 10.62
C GLY A 234 11.19 26.06 11.84
N GLY A 235 12.44 26.18 12.29
CA GLY A 235 12.85 27.32 13.10
C GLY A 235 12.70 28.60 12.25
N PRO A 236 12.25 29.71 12.84
CA PRO A 236 13.18 30.56 13.59
C PRO A 236 12.61 31.06 14.92
N GLY A 237 13.52 31.47 15.81
CA GLY A 237 13.25 31.77 17.21
C GLY A 237 12.27 32.91 17.50
N GLY A 238 11.69 32.84 18.69
CA GLY A 238 11.00 33.92 19.37
C GLY A 238 10.79 33.55 20.84
N PRO A 239 11.30 34.32 21.81
CA PRO A 239 11.10 34.04 23.22
C PRO A 239 9.80 34.70 23.71
N GLY A 240 8.91 33.93 24.33
CA GLY A 240 7.88 34.49 25.20
C GLY A 240 6.52 33.80 25.13
N GLY A 241 6.15 33.13 26.23
CA GLY A 241 4.76 32.78 26.51
C GLY A 241 4.60 31.48 27.31
N PRO A 242 4.29 31.52 28.62
CA PRO A 242 3.97 30.35 29.40
C PRO A 242 2.45 30.06 29.38
N GLY A 243 2.08 28.78 29.24
CA GLY A 243 0.76 28.29 29.65
C GLY A 243 -0.02 27.55 28.57
N GLY A 244 -0.10 26.23 28.69
CA GLY A 244 -1.03 25.40 27.93
C GLY A 244 -0.81 23.92 28.22
N ALA A 245 -1.73 23.33 28.98
CA ALA A 245 -1.65 21.99 29.56
C ALA A 245 -1.53 20.86 28.53
N GLY A 246 -0.76 19.83 28.90
CA GLY A 246 -0.50 18.64 28.09
C GLY A 246 -1.75 17.82 27.81
N GLY A 247 -1.95 17.51 26.53
CA GLY A 247 -2.74 16.36 26.08
C GLY A 247 -1.84 15.12 25.97
N PRO A 248 -2.38 13.91 26.16
CA PRO A 248 -1.59 12.68 26.17
C PRO A 248 -1.07 12.40 24.76
N GLY A 249 0.22 12.70 24.54
CA GLY A 249 0.95 12.26 23.36
C GLY A 249 0.88 10.74 23.30
N THR A 250 0.21 10.20 22.28
CA THR A 250 0.19 8.77 21.98
C THR A 250 1.54 8.43 21.36
N GLY A 251 2.57 8.41 22.20
CA GLY A 251 3.88 7.93 21.81
C GLY A 251 3.74 6.48 21.34
N THR A 252 4.21 6.20 20.14
CA THR A 252 4.37 4.85 19.63
C THR A 252 5.28 4.12 20.60
N VAL A 253 4.72 3.29 21.48
CA VAL A 253 5.52 2.49 22.41
C VAL A 253 6.37 1.58 21.54
N ALA A 254 7.69 1.74 21.62
CA ALA A 254 8.61 0.87 20.88
C ALA A 254 8.26 -0.59 21.19
N GLN A 255 7.91 -1.35 20.15
CA GLN A 255 7.58 -2.77 20.29
C GLN A 255 8.81 -3.51 20.83
N VAL A 256 8.60 -4.37 21.82
CA VAL A 256 9.69 -5.23 22.31
C VAL A 256 9.96 -6.34 21.30
N SER A 257 11.23 -6.69 21.11
CA SER A 257 11.61 -7.80 20.24
C SER A 257 11.00 -9.11 20.72
N SER A 258 10.74 -10.02 19.79
CA SER A 258 10.25 -11.36 20.11
C SER A 258 11.00 -12.46 19.36
N ALA A 259 10.98 -13.65 19.93
CA ALA A 259 11.54 -14.87 19.35
C ALA A 259 10.48 -15.96 19.33
N THR A 260 10.14 -16.44 18.13
CA THR A 260 9.18 -17.54 17.96
C THR A 260 9.90 -18.86 17.79
N THR A 261 9.49 -19.89 18.52
CA THR A 261 9.94 -21.28 18.37
C THR A 261 8.75 -22.21 18.22
N ALA A 262 8.94 -23.36 17.56
CA ALA A 262 7.84 -24.28 17.30
C ALA A 262 8.26 -25.76 17.39
N LYS A 263 7.36 -26.57 17.97
CA LYS A 263 7.45 -28.03 18.02
C LYS A 263 6.24 -28.63 17.31
N TYR A 264 6.49 -29.57 16.41
CA TYR A 264 5.45 -30.22 15.61
C TYR A 264 5.37 -31.71 15.96
N LYS A 265 4.16 -32.20 16.25
CA LYS A 265 3.83 -33.62 16.34
C LYS A 265 2.90 -33.95 15.18
N VAL A 266 3.46 -34.53 14.12
CA VAL A 266 2.76 -34.79 12.85
C VAL A 266 2.95 -36.25 12.42
N SER A 267 1.93 -36.80 11.76
CA SER A 267 1.97 -38.14 11.13
C SER A 267 1.15 -38.09 9.84
N ALA A 268 1.50 -38.94 8.87
CA ALA A 268 0.83 -38.94 7.57
C ALA A 268 -0.68 -39.22 7.70
N GLY A 269 -1.50 -38.42 7.03
CA GLY A 269 -2.96 -38.60 6.98
C GLY A 269 -3.72 -38.28 8.28
N ARG A 270 -3.02 -37.93 9.37
CA ARG A 270 -3.63 -37.58 10.66
C ARG A 270 -3.46 -36.09 10.95
N ARG A 271 -4.36 -35.53 11.75
CA ARG A 271 -4.24 -34.15 12.23
C ARG A 271 -3.00 -34.05 13.13
N GLY A 272 -2.14 -33.09 12.82
CA GLY A 272 -0.97 -32.80 13.65
C GLY A 272 -1.31 -31.94 14.87
N LYS A 273 -0.33 -31.76 15.74
CA LYS A 273 -0.33 -30.74 16.79
C LYS A 273 0.90 -29.87 16.64
N ALA A 274 0.70 -28.56 16.70
CA ALA A 274 1.77 -27.57 16.81
C ALA A 274 1.75 -26.97 18.22
N THR A 275 2.91 -26.89 18.85
CA THR A 275 3.13 -26.06 20.03
C THR A 275 4.06 -24.94 19.61
N VAL A 276 3.56 -23.72 19.59
CA VAL A 276 4.31 -22.51 19.26
C VAL A 276 4.57 -21.73 20.54
N THR A 277 5.81 -21.29 20.73
CA THR A 277 6.22 -20.48 21.87
C THR A 277 6.80 -19.17 21.36
N VAL A 278 6.20 -18.05 21.78
CA VAL A 278 6.66 -16.69 21.49
C VAL A 278 7.25 -16.13 22.78
N GLY A 279 8.56 -15.91 22.79
CA GLY A 279 9.27 -15.26 23.88
C GLY A 279 9.37 -13.75 23.61
N ALA A 280 9.04 -12.94 24.60
CA ALA A 280 9.21 -11.49 24.60
C ALA A 280 9.34 -11.01 26.07
N SER A 281 9.82 -9.78 26.29
CA SER A 281 9.91 -9.20 27.64
C SER A 281 8.53 -8.79 28.20
N THR A 282 7.49 -8.74 27.37
CA THR A 282 6.09 -8.52 27.76
C THR A 282 5.22 -9.69 27.28
N SER A 283 4.03 -9.87 27.86
CA SER A 283 3.14 -10.98 27.49
C SER A 283 2.68 -10.84 26.03
N PRO A 284 3.10 -11.75 25.12
CA PRO A 284 2.76 -11.61 23.72
C PRO A 284 1.30 -12.00 23.50
N THR A 285 0.62 -11.24 22.64
CA THR A 285 -0.76 -11.48 22.20
C THR A 285 -0.85 -11.38 20.69
N GLY A 286 -1.88 -11.91 20.06
CA GLY A 286 -2.09 -11.75 18.61
C GLY A 286 -1.97 -13.06 17.82
N GLN A 287 -2.00 -12.95 16.49
CA GLN A 287 -2.21 -14.11 15.63
C GLN A 287 -0.92 -14.93 15.46
N VAL A 288 -1.08 -16.25 15.45
CA VAL A 288 -0.03 -17.21 15.11
C VAL A 288 -0.52 -18.13 13.99
N VAL A 289 0.31 -18.31 12.97
CA VAL A 289 0.05 -19.23 11.85
C VAL A 289 1.19 -20.21 11.68
N VAL A 290 0.87 -21.44 11.27
CA VAL A 290 1.86 -22.44 10.85
C VAL A 290 1.66 -22.71 9.37
N ARG A 291 2.74 -22.62 8.61
CA ARG A 291 2.74 -22.77 7.15
C ARG A 291 3.63 -23.91 6.70
N ASP A 292 3.25 -24.54 5.59
CA ASP A 292 4.06 -25.53 4.89
C ASP A 292 4.65 -24.94 3.61
N LEU A 293 5.92 -24.54 3.67
CA LEU A 293 6.65 -23.92 2.58
C LEU A 293 6.92 -24.89 1.43
N ALA A 294 6.87 -26.21 1.66
CA ALA A 294 7.01 -27.20 0.58
C ALA A 294 5.75 -27.28 -0.29
N ARG A 295 4.65 -26.65 0.14
CA ARG A 295 3.35 -26.62 -0.54
C ARG A 295 2.93 -25.17 -0.81
N GLY A 296 3.86 -24.34 -1.27
CA GLY A 296 3.59 -22.96 -1.63
C GLY A 296 3.13 -22.08 -0.46
N GLY A 297 3.57 -22.37 0.77
CA GLY A 297 3.23 -21.57 1.94
C GLY A 297 1.83 -21.83 2.52
N ARG A 298 1.18 -22.94 2.13
CA ARG A 298 -0.15 -23.32 2.63
C ARG A 298 -0.23 -23.25 4.16
N VAL A 299 -1.25 -22.56 4.68
CA VAL A 299 -1.55 -22.51 6.11
C VAL A 299 -2.07 -23.88 6.56
N VAL A 300 -1.37 -24.49 7.51
CA VAL A 300 -1.72 -25.79 8.08
C VAL A 300 -2.22 -25.69 9.51
N ALA A 301 -2.06 -24.55 10.18
CA ALA A 301 -2.75 -24.23 11.44
C ALA A 301 -2.82 -22.72 11.65
N ARG A 302 -3.86 -22.25 12.34
CA ARG A 302 -4.02 -20.86 12.78
C ARG A 302 -4.55 -20.83 14.21
N GLY A 303 -4.11 -19.87 15.00
CA GLY A 303 -4.63 -19.60 16.33
C GLY A 303 -4.28 -18.21 16.81
N THR A 304 -4.83 -17.82 17.95
CA THR A 304 -4.58 -16.51 18.57
C THR A 304 -3.97 -16.72 19.95
N LEU A 305 -2.87 -16.02 20.19
CA LEU A 305 -2.22 -15.93 21.49
C LEU A 305 -2.99 -14.89 22.33
N ALA A 306 -3.62 -15.34 23.40
CA ALA A 306 -4.32 -14.50 24.36
C ALA A 306 -3.44 -14.27 25.60
N PRO A 307 -3.70 -13.24 26.42
CA PRO A 307 -2.90 -12.95 27.61
C PRO A 307 -2.70 -14.16 28.55
N GLY A 308 -3.73 -15.01 28.72
CA GLY A 308 -3.66 -16.21 29.55
C GLY A 308 -2.86 -17.40 28.97
N HIS A 309 -2.34 -17.28 27.75
CA HIS A 309 -1.50 -18.33 27.15
C HIS A 309 -0.02 -18.24 27.54
N HIS A 310 0.40 -17.14 28.19
CA HIS A 310 1.79 -16.93 28.63
C HIS A 310 2.83 -17.21 27.53
N GLY A 311 2.56 -16.74 26.31
CA GLY A 311 3.44 -16.95 25.16
C GLY A 311 3.40 -18.35 24.54
N VAL A 312 2.61 -19.29 25.05
CA VAL A 312 2.55 -20.67 24.54
C VAL A 312 1.19 -21.00 23.95
N LEU A 313 1.16 -21.29 22.64
CA LEU A 313 -0.05 -21.65 21.93
C LEU A 313 0.01 -23.09 21.41
N ARG A 314 -1.01 -23.89 21.75
CA ARG A 314 -1.17 -25.27 21.27
C ARG A 314 -2.32 -25.33 20.27
N MET A 315 -2.03 -25.75 19.04
CA MET A 315 -2.97 -25.74 17.93
C MET A 315 -3.09 -27.10 17.27
N SER A 316 -4.31 -27.45 16.83
CA SER A 316 -4.51 -28.57 15.93
C SER A 316 -4.12 -28.14 14.51
N MET A 317 -3.36 -29.01 13.83
CA MET A 317 -2.96 -28.81 12.44
C MET A 317 -3.85 -29.62 11.51
N ALA A 318 -3.98 -29.13 10.27
CA ALA A 318 -4.52 -29.86 9.15
C ALA A 318 -3.77 -31.19 8.95
N LYS A 319 -4.45 -32.16 8.31
CA LYS A 319 -3.85 -33.43 7.92
C LYS A 319 -2.76 -33.16 6.88
N LEU A 320 -1.54 -33.61 7.16
CA LEU A 320 -0.43 -33.53 6.21
C LEU A 320 -0.38 -34.83 5.40
N GLY A 321 -0.14 -34.70 4.08
CA GLY A 321 0.06 -35.84 3.19
C GLY A 321 1.39 -36.55 3.45
N LYS A 322 1.66 -37.59 2.67
CA LYS A 322 2.99 -38.19 2.63
C LYS A 322 3.96 -37.25 1.89
N GLY A 323 5.24 -37.33 2.23
CA GLY A 323 6.31 -36.58 1.56
C GLY A 323 7.06 -35.60 2.47
N LYS A 324 7.83 -34.71 1.84
CA LYS A 324 8.64 -33.68 2.52
C LYS A 324 7.77 -32.45 2.80
N HIS A 325 7.86 -31.95 4.04
CA HIS A 325 7.21 -30.75 4.52
C HIS A 325 8.25 -29.80 5.10
N ARG A 326 8.05 -28.49 4.92
CA ARG A 326 8.91 -27.43 5.48
C ARG A 326 8.05 -26.50 6.33
N LEU A 327 7.99 -26.80 7.62
CA LEU A 327 7.07 -26.12 8.53
C LEU A 327 7.72 -24.91 9.20
N VAL A 328 7.01 -23.78 9.21
CA VAL A 328 7.39 -22.55 9.90
C VAL A 328 6.21 -22.01 10.69
N ALA A 329 6.45 -21.56 11.92
CA ALA A 329 5.46 -20.84 12.72
C ALA A 329 5.78 -19.34 12.67
N GLN A 330 4.75 -18.53 12.51
CA GLN A 330 4.86 -17.09 12.37
C GLN A 330 3.93 -16.44 13.36
N TYR A 331 4.48 -15.50 14.12
CA TYR A 331 3.76 -14.64 15.03
C TYR A 331 3.63 -13.24 14.39
N ALA A 332 2.40 -12.76 14.27
CA ALA A 332 2.08 -11.51 13.57
C ALA A 332 2.41 -10.24 14.37
N GLY A 333 2.84 -10.37 15.63
CA GLY A 333 3.04 -9.21 16.52
C GLY A 333 1.76 -8.75 17.22
N SER A 334 1.91 -7.71 18.03
CA SER A 334 0.85 -6.96 18.71
C SER A 334 1.24 -5.48 18.82
N ALA A 335 0.40 -4.65 19.42
CA ALA A 335 0.75 -3.24 19.69
C ALA A 335 2.06 -3.09 20.51
N SER A 336 2.40 -4.05 21.37
CA SER A 336 3.56 -3.97 22.26
C SER A 336 4.69 -4.93 21.93
N VAL A 337 4.48 -5.92 21.06
CA VAL A 337 5.46 -6.97 20.74
C VAL A 337 5.66 -7.08 19.24
N ALA A 338 6.92 -7.04 18.80
CA ALA A 338 7.27 -7.14 17.39
C ALA A 338 6.96 -8.54 16.83
N PRO A 339 6.57 -8.66 15.55
CA PRO A 339 6.40 -9.94 14.88
C PRO A 339 7.70 -10.74 14.80
N SER A 340 7.60 -12.06 14.75
CA SER A 340 8.75 -12.95 14.59
C SER A 340 8.37 -14.29 13.96
N SER A 341 9.36 -15.05 13.49
CA SER A 341 9.17 -16.36 12.88
C SER A 341 10.09 -17.40 13.49
N SER A 342 9.65 -18.65 13.52
CA SER A 342 10.51 -19.77 13.89
C SER A 342 11.48 -20.13 12.78
N ALA A 343 12.55 -20.85 13.14
CA ALA A 343 13.34 -21.57 12.15
C ALA A 343 12.46 -22.56 11.35
N VAL A 344 12.83 -22.79 10.08
CA VAL A 344 12.14 -23.75 9.21
C VAL A 344 12.48 -25.17 9.66
N ARG A 345 11.46 -25.99 9.95
CA ARG A 345 11.63 -27.39 10.32
C ARG A 345 11.24 -28.30 9.17
N THR A 346 12.21 -29.04 8.65
CA THR A 346 11.97 -30.05 7.62
C THR A 346 11.53 -31.36 8.26
N ILE A 347 10.41 -31.92 7.79
CA ILE A 347 9.87 -33.21 8.25
C ILE A 347 9.52 -34.05 7.03
N ARG A 348 9.82 -35.36 7.06
CA ARG A 348 9.41 -36.29 6.00
C ARG A 348 8.42 -37.30 6.57
N LEU A 349 7.20 -37.30 6.04
CA LEU A 349 6.13 -38.20 6.42
C LEU A 349 6.08 -39.39 5.45
N ARG A 350 5.99 -40.61 5.99
CA ARG A 350 5.92 -41.87 5.24
C ARG A 350 4.51 -42.43 5.23
#